data_AF-I2PZN8-F1
#
_entry.id   AF-I2PZN8-F1
#
_cell.length_a   1.000
_cell.length_b   1.000
_cell.length_c   1.000
_cell.angle_alpha   90.00
_cell.angle_beta   90.00
_cell.angle_gamma   90.00
#
_symmetry.space_group_name_H-M   'P 1'
#
loop_
_entity.id
_entity.type
_entity.pdbx_description
1 polymer ?
#
loop_
_entity_poly.entity_id
_entity_poly.type
_entity_poly.pdbx_seq_one_letter_code
_entity_poly.pdbx_strand_id
1 'polypeptide(L)'
;MAFDPLRIAPPTLPSPGPGFLAGILRALPLWALTSEQKELRLSLCGLLIGQGNPACLAAAQGLLALAFQEDPFDAASAALLESVEARHPFLPPRAAALLRLVRTAPPPAASPEADVSFEAIRACGDTELVVRYLEIAARDRHHALARLAPAFATLCRLPDADTAARLLAAFAPHLPPPLFARLSAELACLRLPPADALDRIRALDGEAWGLFAATAASHCLERLGDRQGALHACLTARASLPHHVNLTLRAFELSRPLPAPPPPGPNEAAVCLYSMNKAELFRECLTHLAATNLGHSLVAVLDNGSTDHTADVVAQAAGLFPEGRFLSVRLPVNVGAPGARNWLLSLPEVAACRHVAFLDDDAFPEKDWLARLLVTARSHPAAGTIGCAIVDKGAPRDHQSADFNLFPPELGQPSLPETKERLFVCEPCRGAPDFGLYAYTRSCLSVSGCCHLLPRRTLEAVGGFDIRYNPTQFDDLDRDIRSFLAGAPCVYDGTVRVGHQQGSSLALARTPAQVAHIVGNKIKLEYGVSDADADRLWRENLALLGGELLEKDKALAEIGEKYHGGLDPQSSGLSRSRIG
;
A
#
# COMPACT_ATOMS: atom_id res chain seq x y z
N MET A 1 6.47 -30.24 -4.43
CA MET A 1 5.98 -30.46 -3.04
C MET A 1 5.22 -29.21 -2.63
N ALA A 2 4.12 -29.34 -1.87
CA ALA A 2 3.44 -28.18 -1.31
C ALA A 2 4.40 -27.36 -0.43
N PHE A 3 4.29 -26.04 -0.47
CA PHE A 3 5.09 -25.16 0.39
C PHE A 3 4.64 -25.31 1.83
N ASP A 4 5.60 -25.59 2.73
CA ASP A 4 5.34 -25.76 4.15
C ASP A 4 5.76 -24.47 4.88
N PRO A 5 4.81 -23.61 5.28
CA PRO A 5 5.12 -22.34 5.92
C PRO A 5 5.79 -22.50 7.29
N LEU A 6 5.68 -23.68 7.92
CA LEU A 6 6.33 -24.00 9.19
C LEU A 6 7.87 -24.07 9.06
N ARG A 7 8.39 -24.20 7.84
CA ARG A 7 9.84 -24.27 7.58
C ARG A 7 10.50 -22.89 7.48
N ILE A 8 9.72 -21.82 7.46
CA ILE A 8 10.26 -20.46 7.50
C ILE A 8 10.70 -20.19 8.94
N ALA A 9 12.01 -20.08 9.14
CA ALA A 9 12.59 -19.74 10.43
C ALA A 9 13.40 -18.45 10.28
N PRO A 10 12.80 -17.28 10.60
CA PRO A 10 13.53 -16.03 10.71
C PRO A 10 14.63 -16.13 11.78
N PRO A 11 15.69 -15.31 11.68
CA PRO A 11 16.72 -15.32 12.68
C PRO A 11 16.17 -14.89 14.04
N THR A 12 16.77 -15.41 15.11
CA THR A 12 16.49 -14.94 16.47
C THR A 12 17.07 -13.54 16.62
N LEU A 13 16.20 -12.54 16.71
CA LEU A 13 16.58 -11.15 16.93
C LEU A 13 16.27 -10.74 18.38
N PRO A 14 16.97 -9.70 18.90
CA PRO A 14 16.59 -9.08 20.16
C PRO A 14 15.12 -8.65 20.14
N SER A 15 14.39 -8.96 21.22
CA SER A 15 12.98 -8.62 21.34
C SER A 15 12.78 -7.52 22.38
N PRO A 16 11.94 -6.50 22.10
CA PRO A 16 11.66 -5.43 23.05
C PRO A 16 10.78 -5.88 24.24
N GLY A 17 10.31 -7.13 24.25
CA GLY A 17 9.49 -7.70 25.30
C GLY A 17 7.99 -7.39 25.18
N PRO A 18 7.15 -8.07 26.00
CA PRO A 18 5.70 -7.86 25.99
C PRO A 18 5.36 -6.44 26.45
N GLY A 19 4.30 -5.87 25.85
CA GLY A 19 3.81 -4.54 26.22
C GLY A 19 4.60 -3.35 25.63
N PHE A 20 5.70 -3.61 24.90
CA PHE A 20 6.45 -2.54 24.24
C PHE A 20 5.57 -1.73 23.27
N LEU A 21 4.73 -2.39 22.46
CA LEU A 21 3.84 -1.70 21.52
C LEU A 21 2.91 -0.69 22.23
N ALA A 22 2.29 -1.10 23.33
CA ALA A 22 1.45 -0.21 24.14
C ALA A 22 2.27 0.92 24.80
N GLY A 23 3.49 0.62 25.24
CA GLY A 23 4.41 1.61 25.78
C GLY A 23 4.82 2.67 24.76
N ILE A 24 5.25 2.23 23.57
CA ILE A 24 5.73 3.14 22.53
C ILE A 24 4.60 3.97 21.94
N LEU A 25 3.38 3.44 21.81
CA LEU A 25 2.21 4.23 21.36
C LEU A 25 1.84 5.35 22.35
N ARG A 26 2.05 5.14 23.66
CA ARG A 26 1.84 6.21 24.66
C ARG A 26 2.95 7.26 24.63
N ALA A 27 4.20 6.85 24.40
CA ALA A 27 5.35 7.73 24.39
C ALA A 27 5.51 8.49 23.06
N LEU A 28 5.17 7.83 21.95
CA LEU A 28 5.34 8.31 20.59
C LEU A 28 4.14 7.86 19.72
N PRO A 29 2.98 8.56 19.81
CA PRO A 29 1.75 8.19 19.09
C PRO A 29 1.92 8.07 17.57
N LEU A 30 2.92 8.74 16.99
CA LEU A 30 3.30 8.63 15.58
C LEU A 30 3.58 7.18 15.14
N TRP A 31 3.96 6.33 16.08
CA TRP A 31 4.18 4.90 15.84
C TRP A 31 2.95 4.20 15.25
N ALA A 32 1.74 4.73 15.44
CA ALA A 32 0.52 4.16 14.91
C ALA A 32 0.38 4.29 13.37
N LEU A 33 1.14 5.17 12.73
CA LEU A 33 1.01 5.48 11.30
C LEU A 33 1.34 4.26 10.43
N THR A 34 2.61 3.86 10.39
CA THR A 34 3.08 2.78 9.53
C THR A 34 4.49 2.37 9.95
N SER A 35 4.89 1.14 9.62
CA SER A 35 6.27 0.68 9.69
C SER A 35 6.92 0.53 8.30
N GLU A 36 6.17 0.81 7.23
CA GLU A 36 6.60 0.56 5.85
C GLU A 36 7.26 1.76 5.16
N GLN A 37 6.89 2.99 5.56
CA GLN A 37 7.49 4.18 4.96
C GLN A 37 8.95 4.29 5.40
N LYS A 38 9.89 4.19 4.44
CA LYS A 38 11.33 4.08 4.69
C LYS A 38 11.87 5.22 5.55
N GLU A 39 11.54 6.46 5.21
CA GLU A 39 12.04 7.66 5.89
C GLU A 39 11.52 7.75 7.33
N LEU A 40 10.24 7.43 7.52
CA LEU A 40 9.62 7.39 8.84
C LEU A 40 10.24 6.27 9.68
N ARG A 41 10.33 5.05 9.15
CA ARG A 41 10.96 3.91 9.82
C ARG A 41 12.39 4.24 10.26
N LEU A 42 13.19 4.83 9.37
CA LEU A 42 14.57 5.19 9.68
C LEU A 42 14.64 6.26 10.80
N SER A 43 13.79 7.28 10.73
CA SER A 43 13.69 8.33 11.75
C SER A 43 13.31 7.76 13.12
N LEU A 44 12.31 6.86 13.14
CA LEU A 44 11.87 6.15 14.34
C LEU A 44 12.98 5.27 14.93
N CYS A 45 13.73 4.54 14.10
CA CYS A 45 14.90 3.78 14.54
C CYS A 45 15.95 4.68 15.20
N GLY A 46 16.27 5.84 14.59
CA GLY A 46 17.18 6.81 15.17
C GLY A 46 16.75 7.30 16.54
N LEU A 47 15.45 7.64 16.69
CA LEU A 47 14.86 8.05 17.97
C LEU A 47 14.97 6.96 19.05
N LEU A 48 14.66 5.71 18.69
CA LEU A 48 14.73 4.57 19.60
C LEU A 48 16.16 4.29 20.08
N ILE A 49 17.14 4.29 19.17
CA ILE A 49 18.55 4.09 19.49
C ILE A 49 19.03 5.19 20.45
N GLY A 50 18.59 6.44 20.22
CA GLY A 50 18.94 7.59 21.06
C GLY A 50 18.42 7.52 22.50
N GLN A 51 17.43 6.65 22.81
CA GLN A 51 16.89 6.54 24.17
C GLN A 51 17.83 5.83 25.16
N GLY A 52 18.81 5.07 24.68
CA GLY A 52 19.67 4.25 25.55
C GLY A 52 18.94 3.15 26.34
N ASN A 53 17.72 2.81 25.92
CA ASN A 53 16.88 1.78 26.54
C ASN A 53 17.03 0.44 25.78
N PRO A 54 17.26 -0.70 26.46
CA PRO A 54 17.43 -2.00 25.81
C PRO A 54 16.25 -2.46 24.95
N ALA A 55 15.01 -2.19 25.37
CA ALA A 55 13.82 -2.53 24.60
C ALA A 55 13.70 -1.64 23.34
N CYS A 56 13.99 -0.34 23.46
CA CYS A 56 14.04 0.54 22.29
C CYS A 56 15.12 0.10 21.30
N LEU A 57 16.31 -0.27 21.78
CA LEU A 57 17.38 -0.79 20.94
C LEU A 57 16.95 -2.08 20.22
N ALA A 58 16.34 -3.03 20.93
CA ALA A 58 15.84 -4.26 20.35
C ALA A 58 14.77 -4.02 19.25
N ALA A 59 13.85 -3.08 19.49
CA ALA A 59 12.86 -2.71 18.48
C ALA A 59 13.54 -2.10 17.22
N ALA A 60 14.48 -1.18 17.39
CA ALA A 60 15.23 -0.60 16.28
C ALA A 60 16.06 -1.64 15.51
N GLN A 61 16.71 -2.56 16.22
CA GLN A 61 17.47 -3.68 15.63
C GLN A 61 16.59 -4.54 14.73
N GLY A 62 15.39 -4.91 15.19
CA GLY A 62 14.41 -5.65 14.39
C GLY A 62 13.98 -4.91 13.12
N LEU A 63 13.58 -3.64 13.24
CA LEU A 63 13.15 -2.83 12.10
C LEU A 63 14.28 -2.61 11.08
N LEU A 64 15.51 -2.39 11.52
CA LEU A 64 16.66 -2.24 10.62
C LEU A 64 17.01 -3.55 9.92
N ALA A 65 16.91 -4.69 10.62
CA ALA A 65 17.09 -6.00 10.01
C ALA A 65 16.04 -6.27 8.93
N LEU A 66 14.77 -5.97 9.18
CA LEU A 66 13.72 -6.07 8.15
C LEU A 66 13.99 -5.10 6.99
N ALA A 67 14.31 -3.84 7.27
CA ALA A 67 14.56 -2.83 6.24
C ALA A 67 15.67 -3.25 5.26
N PHE A 68 16.77 -3.81 5.78
CA PHE A 68 17.84 -4.36 4.95
C PHE A 68 17.41 -5.61 4.17
N GLN A 69 16.55 -6.45 4.75
CA GLN A 69 16.01 -7.62 4.06
C GLN A 69 15.01 -7.25 2.95
N GLU A 70 14.27 -6.15 3.09
CA GLU A 70 13.33 -5.63 2.09
C GLU A 70 14.05 -4.90 0.96
N ASP A 71 14.99 -4.03 1.30
CA ASP A 71 15.78 -3.28 0.33
C ASP A 71 17.25 -3.24 0.76
N PRO A 72 18.06 -4.26 0.36
CA PRO A 72 19.47 -4.30 0.72
C PRO A 72 20.26 -3.13 0.10
N PHE A 73 19.70 -2.42 -0.88
CA PHE A 73 20.34 -1.31 -1.58
C PHE A 73 19.96 0.07 -1.03
N ASP A 74 19.07 0.14 -0.03
CA ASP A 74 18.80 1.40 0.67
C ASP A 74 20.01 1.82 1.51
N ALA A 75 20.76 2.79 0.98
CA ALA A 75 22.04 3.20 1.56
C ALA A 75 21.90 3.75 2.99
N ALA A 76 20.79 4.40 3.30
CA ALA A 76 20.54 5.02 4.60
C ALA A 76 20.24 3.97 5.67
N SER A 77 19.32 3.03 5.38
CA SER A 77 19.01 1.90 6.27
C SER A 77 20.22 1.00 6.48
N ALA A 78 20.95 0.68 5.41
CA ALA A 78 22.14 -0.17 5.50
C ALA A 78 23.27 0.49 6.32
N ALA A 79 23.48 1.80 6.17
CA ALA A 79 24.47 2.53 6.98
C ALA A 79 24.11 2.59 8.46
N LEU A 80 22.83 2.82 8.79
CA LEU A 80 22.39 2.82 10.18
C LEU A 80 22.48 1.42 10.79
N LEU A 81 22.09 0.38 10.06
CA LEU A 81 22.23 -1.01 10.48
C LEU A 81 23.69 -1.38 10.75
N GLU A 82 24.62 -1.03 9.84
CA GLU A 82 26.06 -1.25 10.01
C GLU A 82 26.61 -0.55 11.26
N SER A 83 26.19 0.70 11.51
CA SER A 83 26.58 1.45 12.71
C SER A 83 26.06 0.82 14.01
N VAL A 84 24.84 0.29 13.99
CA VAL A 84 24.25 -0.38 15.16
C VAL A 84 24.92 -1.72 15.40
N GLU A 85 25.09 -2.53 14.36
CA GLU A 85 25.77 -3.83 14.42
C GLU A 85 27.21 -3.71 14.93
N ALA A 86 27.95 -2.67 14.52
CA ALA A 86 29.32 -2.43 14.99
C ALA A 86 29.40 -2.12 16.50
N ARG A 87 28.36 -1.50 17.07
CA ARG A 87 28.29 -1.13 18.50
C ARG A 87 27.62 -2.20 19.36
N HIS A 88 26.63 -2.89 18.80
CA HIS A 88 25.78 -3.85 19.47
C HIS A 88 25.53 -5.05 18.52
N PRO A 89 26.51 -5.96 18.36
CA PRO A 89 26.38 -7.10 17.47
C PRO A 89 25.14 -7.93 17.79
N PHE A 90 24.27 -8.12 16.80
CA PHE A 90 22.99 -8.83 16.96
C PHE A 90 22.58 -9.61 15.71
N LEU A 91 23.11 -9.25 14.54
CA LEU A 91 22.82 -9.96 13.31
C LEU A 91 23.46 -11.36 13.32
N PRO A 92 22.79 -12.37 12.74
CA PRO A 92 23.42 -13.65 12.44
C PRO A 92 24.67 -13.47 11.57
N PRO A 93 25.67 -14.36 11.66
CA PRO A 93 26.93 -14.23 10.92
C PRO A 93 26.74 -14.06 9.40
N ARG A 94 25.79 -14.79 8.80
CA ARG A 94 25.50 -14.67 7.36
C ARG A 94 24.88 -13.33 6.99
N ALA A 95 23.95 -12.82 7.80
CA ALA A 95 23.33 -11.51 7.60
C ALA A 95 24.38 -10.39 7.74
N ALA A 96 25.22 -10.43 8.78
CA ALA A 96 26.29 -9.46 8.99
C ALA A 96 27.33 -9.47 7.86
N ALA A 97 27.67 -10.65 7.33
CA ALA A 97 28.58 -10.78 6.19
C ALA A 97 27.98 -10.17 4.90
N LEU A 98 26.69 -10.41 4.63
CA LEU A 98 26.00 -9.82 3.48
C LEU A 98 25.88 -8.31 3.59
N LEU A 99 25.56 -7.78 4.78
CA LEU A 99 25.55 -6.34 5.04
C LEU A 99 26.91 -5.72 4.68
N ARG A 100 28.00 -6.25 5.23
CA ARG A 100 29.36 -5.76 4.93
C ARG A 100 29.65 -5.80 3.44
N LEU A 101 29.32 -6.91 2.78
CA LEU A 101 29.56 -7.08 1.35
C LEU A 101 28.84 -6.02 0.51
N VAL A 102 27.56 -5.77 0.79
CA VAL A 102 26.78 -4.75 0.07
C VAL A 102 27.32 -3.35 0.35
N ARG A 103 27.73 -3.06 1.60
CA ARG A 103 28.29 -1.75 2.00
C ARG A 103 29.67 -1.49 1.41
N THR A 104 30.49 -2.52 1.20
CA THR A 104 31.85 -2.40 0.66
C THR A 104 31.93 -2.63 -0.85
N ALA A 105 30.80 -2.74 -1.55
CA ALA A 105 30.79 -2.91 -3.00
C ALA A 105 31.49 -1.70 -3.66
N PRO A 106 32.53 -1.93 -4.49
CA PRO A 106 33.27 -0.82 -5.09
C PRO A 106 32.35 -0.05 -6.05
N PRO A 107 32.29 1.29 -5.96
CA PRO A 107 31.54 2.07 -6.93
C PRO A 107 32.17 1.90 -8.32
N PRO A 108 31.39 2.02 -9.42
CA PRO A 108 31.94 2.03 -10.76
C PRO A 108 33.01 3.12 -10.89
N ALA A 109 34.11 2.82 -11.58
CA ALA A 109 35.20 3.76 -11.80
C ALA A 109 34.68 5.06 -12.44
N ALA A 110 35.00 6.21 -11.83
CA ALA A 110 34.68 7.52 -12.39
C ALA A 110 35.55 7.75 -13.63
N SER A 111 35.03 7.47 -14.83
CA SER A 111 35.69 7.83 -16.08
C SER A 111 35.30 9.27 -16.48
N PRO A 112 36.26 10.11 -16.92
CA PRO A 112 35.96 11.45 -17.45
C PRO A 112 35.14 11.43 -18.77
N GLU A 113 35.00 10.29 -19.44
CA GLU A 113 34.36 10.12 -20.75
C GLU A 113 32.98 9.41 -20.69
N ALA A 114 32.24 9.65 -19.60
CA ALA A 114 30.79 9.43 -19.48
C ALA A 114 30.29 7.97 -19.34
N ASP A 115 30.28 7.47 -18.10
CA ASP A 115 29.17 6.60 -17.67
C ASP A 115 27.98 7.52 -17.34
N VAL A 116 26.94 7.53 -18.19
CA VAL A 116 25.66 8.17 -17.85
C VAL A 116 25.12 7.48 -16.59
N SER A 117 24.80 8.25 -15.56
CA SER A 117 24.28 7.69 -14.32
C SER A 117 22.98 6.93 -14.59
N PHE A 118 22.75 5.82 -13.89
CA PHE A 118 21.49 5.09 -14.04
C PHE A 118 20.28 6.00 -13.76
N GLU A 119 20.44 6.97 -12.86
CA GLU A 119 19.41 7.96 -12.56
C GLU A 119 19.05 8.83 -13.77
N ALA A 120 20.04 9.27 -14.56
CA ALA A 120 19.78 10.01 -15.80
C ALA A 120 19.10 9.12 -16.86
N ILE A 121 19.48 7.84 -16.95
CA ILE A 121 18.82 6.87 -17.83
C ILE A 121 17.36 6.64 -17.38
N ARG A 122 17.13 6.48 -16.07
CA ARG A 122 15.78 6.32 -15.52
C ARG A 122 14.91 7.55 -15.79
N ALA A 123 15.48 8.75 -15.64
CA ALA A 123 14.77 10.02 -15.84
C ALA A 123 14.31 10.25 -17.28
N CYS A 124 14.97 9.67 -18.29
CA CYS A 124 14.52 9.80 -19.68
C CYS A 124 13.29 8.95 -20.01
N GLY A 125 12.98 7.94 -19.17
CA GLY A 125 11.83 7.05 -19.37
C GLY A 125 11.98 6.05 -20.52
N ASP A 126 13.16 5.95 -21.14
CA ASP A 126 13.44 5.04 -22.24
C ASP A 126 13.76 3.63 -21.71
N THR A 127 12.83 2.71 -21.94
CA THR A 127 12.97 1.32 -21.50
C THR A 127 14.08 0.58 -22.24
N GLU A 128 14.36 0.91 -23.51
CA GLU A 128 15.43 0.28 -24.27
C GLU A 128 16.81 0.69 -23.73
N LEU A 129 16.96 1.95 -23.31
CA LEU A 129 18.18 2.40 -22.65
C LEU A 129 18.39 1.71 -21.29
N VAL A 130 17.33 1.48 -20.51
CA VAL A 130 17.40 0.71 -19.26
C VAL A 130 17.86 -0.73 -19.53
N VAL A 131 17.28 -1.40 -20.54
CA VAL A 131 17.68 -2.76 -20.92
C VAL A 131 19.15 -2.80 -21.33
N ARG A 132 19.58 -1.89 -22.21
CA ARG A 132 20.97 -1.79 -22.67
C ARG A 132 21.95 -1.52 -21.52
N TYR A 133 21.57 -0.65 -20.58
CA TYR A 133 22.37 -0.41 -19.37
C TYR A 133 22.57 -1.71 -18.58
N LEU A 134 21.48 -2.44 -18.32
CA LEU A 134 21.52 -3.69 -17.55
C LEU A 134 22.36 -4.78 -18.23
N GLU A 135 22.29 -4.89 -19.56
CA GLU A 135 23.14 -5.83 -20.34
C GLU A 135 24.63 -5.51 -20.22
N ILE A 136 25.00 -4.23 -20.25
CA ILE A 136 26.39 -3.77 -20.06
C ILE A 136 26.81 -4.00 -18.61
N ALA A 137 25.97 -3.60 -17.65
CA ALA A 137 26.23 -3.73 -16.23
C ALA A 137 26.46 -5.19 -15.80
N ALA A 138 25.71 -6.14 -16.35
CA ALA A 138 25.87 -7.56 -16.07
C ALA A 138 27.22 -8.13 -16.57
N ARG A 139 27.89 -7.47 -17.53
CA ARG A 139 29.20 -7.89 -18.06
C ARG A 139 30.38 -7.29 -17.28
N ASP A 140 30.14 -6.24 -16.49
CA ASP A 140 31.15 -5.58 -15.66
C ASP A 140 31.40 -6.36 -14.37
N ARG A 141 32.29 -7.36 -14.43
CA ARG A 141 32.60 -8.26 -13.31
C ARG A 141 33.00 -7.56 -12.01
N HIS A 142 33.60 -6.37 -12.12
CA HIS A 142 34.13 -5.65 -10.96
C HIS A 142 33.08 -4.75 -10.29
N HIS A 143 32.09 -4.26 -11.05
CA HIS A 143 31.10 -3.30 -10.54
C HIS A 143 29.65 -3.75 -10.74
N ALA A 144 29.39 -5.01 -11.12
CA ALA A 144 28.07 -5.57 -11.37
C ALA A 144 27.06 -5.27 -10.24
N LEU A 145 27.46 -5.46 -8.98
CA LEU A 145 26.63 -5.17 -7.82
C LEU A 145 26.31 -3.68 -7.70
N ALA A 146 27.32 -2.81 -7.80
CA ALA A 146 27.15 -1.35 -7.67
C ALA A 146 26.32 -0.76 -8.83
N ARG A 147 26.39 -1.36 -10.03
CA ARG A 147 25.54 -0.99 -11.18
C ARG A 147 24.12 -1.55 -11.07
N LEU A 148 23.94 -2.76 -10.53
CA LEU A 148 22.62 -3.34 -10.33
C LEU A 148 21.83 -2.64 -9.23
N ALA A 149 22.49 -2.26 -8.12
CA ALA A 149 21.83 -1.70 -6.95
C ALA A 149 20.82 -0.58 -7.24
N PRO A 150 21.18 0.51 -7.95
CA PRO A 150 20.22 1.57 -8.29
C PRO A 150 19.22 1.15 -9.38
N ALA A 151 19.50 0.08 -10.14
CA ALA A 151 18.72 -0.36 -11.29
C ALA A 151 17.74 -1.50 -10.99
N PHE A 152 17.90 -2.20 -9.86
CA PHE A 152 17.14 -3.40 -9.54
C PHE A 152 15.63 -3.14 -9.43
N ALA A 153 15.25 -2.04 -8.80
CA ALA A 153 13.86 -1.62 -8.68
C ALA A 153 13.23 -1.38 -10.07
N THR A 154 13.95 -0.76 -11.00
CA THR A 154 13.49 -0.53 -12.38
C THR A 154 13.49 -1.83 -13.19
N LEU A 155 14.48 -2.72 -12.98
CA LEU A 155 14.53 -4.05 -13.59
C LEU A 155 13.25 -4.83 -13.29
N CYS A 156 12.79 -4.82 -12.02
CA CYS A 156 11.55 -5.48 -11.62
C CYS A 156 10.29 -4.88 -12.26
N ARG A 157 10.39 -3.65 -12.78
CA ARG A 157 9.30 -2.89 -13.41
C ARG A 157 9.36 -2.90 -14.94
N LEU A 158 10.31 -3.60 -15.54
CA LEU A 158 10.34 -3.73 -16.99
C LEU A 158 9.01 -4.32 -17.52
N PRO A 159 8.50 -3.85 -18.67
CA PRO A 159 7.21 -4.30 -19.19
C PRO A 159 7.15 -5.82 -19.39
N ASP A 160 8.21 -6.40 -19.96
CA ASP A 160 8.32 -7.83 -20.20
C ASP A 160 9.00 -8.57 -19.02
N ALA A 161 8.26 -9.46 -18.38
CA ALA A 161 8.72 -10.22 -17.21
C ALA A 161 9.87 -11.19 -17.57
N ASP A 162 9.84 -11.78 -18.77
CA ASP A 162 10.88 -12.70 -19.21
C ASP A 162 12.19 -11.96 -19.45
N THR A 163 12.14 -10.76 -20.04
CA THR A 163 13.29 -9.88 -20.19
C THR A 163 13.87 -9.50 -18.83
N ALA A 164 13.04 -9.10 -17.86
CA ALA A 164 13.50 -8.82 -16.50
C ALA A 164 14.21 -10.03 -15.88
N ALA A 165 13.64 -11.23 -15.99
CA ALA A 165 14.21 -12.46 -15.46
C ALA A 165 15.54 -12.82 -16.13
N ARG A 166 15.63 -12.70 -17.47
CA ARG A 166 16.88 -12.95 -18.22
C ARG A 166 17.97 -11.96 -17.84
N LEU A 167 17.65 -10.67 -17.73
CA LEU A 167 18.60 -9.64 -17.34
C LEU A 167 19.12 -9.87 -15.92
N LEU A 168 18.24 -10.16 -14.95
CA LEU A 168 18.67 -10.48 -13.59
C LEU A 168 19.58 -11.71 -13.57
N ALA A 169 19.21 -12.78 -14.29
CA ALA A 169 19.99 -14.01 -14.35
C ALA A 169 21.43 -13.79 -14.86
N ALA A 170 21.66 -12.80 -15.72
CA ALA A 170 23.00 -12.44 -16.20
C ALA A 170 23.93 -11.95 -15.08
N PHE A 171 23.40 -11.44 -13.96
CA PHE A 171 24.19 -11.05 -12.79
C PHE A 171 24.57 -12.21 -11.88
N ALA A 172 23.95 -13.40 -12.01
CA ALA A 172 24.16 -14.53 -11.10
C ALA A 172 25.65 -14.93 -10.91
N PRO A 173 26.50 -14.95 -11.96
CA PRO A 173 27.92 -15.29 -11.80
C PRO A 173 28.74 -14.23 -11.06
N HIS A 174 28.20 -13.03 -10.84
CA HIS A 174 28.91 -11.86 -10.33
C HIS A 174 28.40 -11.40 -8.97
N LEU A 175 27.31 -11.99 -8.48
CA LEU A 175 26.73 -11.69 -7.18
C LEU A 175 26.94 -12.85 -6.20
N PRO A 176 27.02 -12.58 -4.89
CA PRO A 176 26.99 -13.63 -3.88
C PRO A 176 25.70 -14.46 -4.03
N PRO A 177 25.78 -15.81 -4.02
CA PRO A 177 24.60 -16.65 -4.23
C PRO A 177 23.42 -16.33 -3.29
N PRO A 178 23.61 -16.05 -1.98
CA PRO A 178 22.50 -15.69 -1.10
C PRO A 178 21.83 -14.35 -1.47
N LEU A 179 22.61 -13.36 -1.95
CA LEU A 179 22.05 -12.08 -2.40
C LEU A 179 21.28 -12.26 -3.71
N PHE A 180 21.86 -12.98 -4.67
CA PHE A 180 21.17 -13.28 -5.93
C PHE A 180 19.86 -14.03 -5.71
N ALA A 181 19.84 -15.03 -4.81
CA ALA A 181 18.63 -15.77 -4.46
C ALA A 181 17.53 -14.83 -3.92
N ARG A 182 17.90 -13.88 -3.03
CA ARG A 182 16.98 -12.88 -2.49
C ARG A 182 16.40 -11.95 -3.57
N LEU A 183 17.23 -11.42 -4.46
CA LEU A 183 16.78 -10.56 -5.57
C LEU A 183 15.89 -11.34 -6.55
N SER A 184 16.25 -12.60 -6.83
CA SER A 184 15.48 -13.50 -7.69
C SER A 184 14.12 -13.87 -7.09
N ALA A 185 14.04 -14.02 -5.76
CA ALA A 185 12.78 -14.24 -5.07
C ALA A 185 11.88 -12.99 -5.11
N GLU A 186 12.43 -11.78 -4.98
CA GLU A 186 11.67 -10.53 -5.13
C GLU A 186 11.02 -10.43 -6.50
N LEU A 187 11.84 -10.57 -7.55
CA LEU A 187 11.37 -10.50 -8.92
C LEU A 187 10.25 -11.53 -9.16
N ALA A 188 10.38 -12.73 -8.60
CA ALA A 188 9.35 -13.75 -8.72
C ALA A 188 8.05 -13.40 -7.99
N CYS A 189 8.13 -12.87 -6.77
CA CYS A 189 6.93 -12.44 -6.04
C CYS A 189 6.14 -11.38 -6.82
N LEU A 190 6.87 -10.44 -7.43
CA LEU A 190 6.30 -9.30 -8.15
C LEU A 190 5.83 -9.65 -9.55
N ARG A 191 6.48 -10.61 -10.24
CA ARG A 191 6.30 -10.82 -11.69
C ARG A 191 5.84 -12.21 -12.10
N LEU A 192 6.06 -13.23 -11.27
CA LEU A 192 5.78 -14.62 -11.61
C LEU A 192 4.54 -15.14 -10.87
N PRO A 193 4.00 -16.30 -11.29
CA PRO A 193 2.96 -16.99 -10.52
C PRO A 193 3.39 -17.22 -9.06
N PRO A 194 2.47 -17.13 -8.08
CA PRO A 194 2.81 -17.27 -6.66
C PRO A 194 3.50 -18.59 -6.30
N ALA A 195 3.19 -19.69 -7.01
CA ALA A 195 3.81 -20.99 -6.80
C ALA A 195 5.33 -20.96 -7.12
N ASP A 196 5.71 -20.34 -8.23
CA ASP A 196 7.10 -20.20 -8.65
C ASP A 196 7.87 -19.29 -7.69
N ALA A 197 7.22 -18.24 -7.19
CA ALA A 197 7.78 -17.36 -6.16
C ALA A 197 8.05 -18.12 -4.85
N LEU A 198 7.11 -18.96 -4.39
CA LEU A 198 7.28 -19.79 -3.19
C LEU A 198 8.45 -20.77 -3.30
N ASP A 199 8.70 -21.34 -4.48
CA ASP A 199 9.85 -22.21 -4.69
C ASP A 199 11.18 -21.44 -4.56
N ARG A 200 11.24 -20.19 -5.02
CA ARG A 200 12.41 -19.33 -4.81
C ARG A 200 12.55 -18.87 -3.35
N ILE A 201 11.44 -18.54 -2.69
CA ILE A 201 11.42 -18.18 -1.27
C ILE A 201 11.94 -19.34 -0.41
N ARG A 202 11.56 -20.59 -0.73
CA ARG A 202 12.02 -21.79 -0.02
C ARG A 202 13.54 -21.97 -0.07
N ALA A 203 14.19 -21.49 -1.13
CA ALA A 203 15.64 -21.59 -1.31
C ALA A 203 16.42 -20.48 -0.58
N LEU A 204 15.73 -19.52 0.06
CA LEU A 204 16.39 -18.44 0.77
C LEU A 204 17.07 -18.94 2.04
N ASP A 205 18.21 -18.31 2.33
CA ASP A 205 18.91 -18.48 3.59
C ASP A 205 18.08 -17.85 4.72
N GLY A 206 17.63 -18.68 5.67
CA GLY A 206 16.78 -18.24 6.78
C GLY A 206 17.47 -17.26 7.74
N GLU A 207 18.79 -17.38 7.94
CA GLU A 207 19.54 -16.44 8.79
C GLU A 207 19.64 -15.06 8.15
N ALA A 208 19.83 -15.00 6.84
CA ALA A 208 20.00 -13.74 6.11
C ALA A 208 18.66 -13.08 5.72
N TRP A 209 17.67 -13.87 5.30
CA TRP A 209 16.48 -13.38 4.59
C TRP A 209 15.16 -13.91 5.17
N GLY A 210 15.18 -14.52 6.36
CA GLY A 210 14.00 -15.19 6.91
C GLY A 210 12.82 -14.26 7.21
N LEU A 211 13.04 -12.97 7.53
CA LEU A 211 11.94 -12.01 7.71
C LEU A 211 11.29 -11.67 6.36
N PHE A 212 12.10 -11.37 5.34
CA PHE A 212 11.60 -11.18 3.98
C PHE A 212 10.87 -12.44 3.47
N ALA A 213 11.44 -13.62 3.68
CA ALA A 213 10.84 -14.90 3.28
C ALA A 213 9.47 -15.09 3.93
N ALA A 214 9.31 -14.77 5.21
CA ALA A 214 8.04 -14.84 5.93
C ALA A 214 6.99 -13.87 5.35
N THR A 215 7.36 -12.60 5.15
CA THR A 215 6.47 -11.60 4.54
C THR A 215 6.07 -11.99 3.11
N ALA A 216 7.03 -12.34 2.27
CA ALA A 216 6.80 -12.70 0.88
C ALA A 216 5.99 -14.00 0.73
N ALA A 217 6.25 -15.01 1.58
CA ALA A 217 5.47 -16.23 1.61
C ALA A 217 4.02 -15.97 2.04
N SER A 218 3.81 -15.10 3.05
CA SER A 218 2.46 -14.71 3.46
C SER A 218 1.65 -14.15 2.29
N HIS A 219 2.25 -13.26 1.50
CA HIS A 219 1.62 -12.70 0.31
C HIS A 219 1.31 -13.74 -0.77
N CYS A 220 2.28 -14.61 -1.07
CA CYS A 220 2.11 -15.63 -2.11
C CYS A 220 1.07 -16.70 -1.74
N LEU A 221 1.04 -17.13 -0.47
CA LEU A 221 0.06 -18.10 0.03
C LEU A 221 -1.36 -17.54 0.00
N GLU A 222 -1.55 -16.27 0.36
CA GLU A 222 -2.84 -15.59 0.24
C GLU A 222 -3.33 -15.56 -1.22
N ARG A 223 -2.44 -15.24 -2.17
CA ARG A 223 -2.76 -15.26 -3.61
C ARG A 223 -3.08 -16.66 -4.16
N LEU A 224 -2.67 -17.72 -3.47
CA LEU A 224 -3.04 -19.10 -3.79
C LEU A 224 -4.32 -19.56 -3.07
N GLY A 225 -4.93 -18.70 -2.24
CA GLY A 225 -6.10 -19.03 -1.43
C GLY A 225 -5.77 -19.77 -0.12
N ASP A 226 -4.49 -20.01 0.19
CA ASP A 226 -4.06 -20.60 1.47
C ASP A 226 -3.96 -19.53 2.56
N ARG A 227 -5.11 -19.08 3.06
CA ARG A 227 -5.19 -18.05 4.10
C ARG A 227 -4.55 -18.49 5.43
N GLN A 228 -4.63 -19.77 5.76
CA GLN A 228 -4.05 -20.31 7.00
C GLN A 228 -2.53 -20.32 6.94
N GLY A 229 -1.95 -20.79 5.83
CA GLY A 229 -0.52 -20.68 5.58
C GLY A 229 -0.04 -19.23 5.53
N ALA A 230 -0.83 -18.34 4.91
CA ALA A 230 -0.53 -16.92 4.87
C ALA A 230 -0.50 -16.27 6.26
N LEU A 231 -1.48 -16.61 7.11
CA LEU A 231 -1.53 -16.17 8.51
C LEU A 231 -0.31 -16.67 9.28
N HIS A 232 0.01 -17.96 9.15
CA HIS A 232 1.16 -18.55 9.83
C HIS A 232 2.46 -17.81 9.45
N ALA A 233 2.73 -17.63 8.16
CA ALA A 233 3.92 -16.93 7.70
C ALA A 233 3.97 -15.46 8.19
N CYS A 234 2.82 -14.77 8.24
CA CYS A 234 2.74 -13.41 8.78
C CYS A 234 3.04 -13.37 10.29
N LEU A 235 2.46 -14.31 11.06
CA LEU A 235 2.73 -14.44 12.50
C LEU A 235 4.19 -14.78 12.79
N THR A 236 4.83 -15.57 11.93
CA THR A 236 6.26 -15.88 12.02
C THR A 236 7.13 -14.61 11.88
N ALA A 237 6.83 -13.72 10.94
CA ALA A 237 7.51 -12.41 10.85
C ALA A 237 7.20 -11.53 12.07
N ARG A 238 5.92 -11.48 12.48
CA ARG A 238 5.47 -10.66 13.62
C ARG A 238 6.05 -11.13 14.96
N ALA A 239 6.34 -12.41 15.14
CA ALA A 239 6.97 -12.91 16.36
C ALA A 239 8.35 -12.28 16.60
N SER A 240 9.10 -12.03 15.53
CA SER A 240 10.38 -11.30 15.59
C SER A 240 10.20 -9.78 15.69
N LEU A 241 9.05 -9.26 15.26
CA LEU A 241 8.76 -7.82 15.15
C LEU A 241 7.38 -7.47 15.74
N PRO A 242 7.14 -7.72 17.04
CA PRO A 242 5.80 -7.55 17.63
C PRO A 242 5.32 -6.10 17.65
N HIS A 243 6.23 -5.14 17.45
CA HIS A 243 5.96 -3.71 17.41
C HIS A 243 5.70 -3.19 15.99
N HIS A 244 5.75 -4.05 14.98
CA HIS A 244 5.56 -3.67 13.58
C HIS A 244 4.07 -3.52 13.26
N VAL A 245 3.69 -2.31 12.82
CA VAL A 245 2.29 -1.91 12.62
C VAL A 245 1.63 -2.79 11.56
N ASN A 246 2.20 -2.81 10.36
CA ASN A 246 1.58 -3.43 9.19
C ASN A 246 1.48 -4.96 9.31
N LEU A 247 2.47 -5.62 9.93
CA LEU A 247 2.40 -7.05 10.26
C LEU A 247 1.27 -7.36 11.25
N THR A 248 1.05 -6.51 12.25
CA THR A 248 -0.07 -6.67 13.19
C THR A 248 -1.42 -6.49 12.49
N LEU A 249 -1.55 -5.44 11.68
CA LEU A 249 -2.77 -5.18 10.92
C LEU A 249 -3.08 -6.31 9.92
N ARG A 250 -2.07 -6.77 9.16
CA ARG A 250 -2.19 -7.87 8.19
C ARG A 250 -2.51 -9.20 8.87
N ALA A 251 -1.82 -9.54 9.97
CA ALA A 251 -2.08 -10.77 10.69
C ALA A 251 -3.51 -10.79 11.26
N PHE A 252 -3.98 -9.66 11.80
CA PHE A 252 -5.35 -9.55 12.28
C PHE A 252 -6.34 -9.79 11.15
N GLU A 253 -6.12 -9.17 9.99
CA GLU A 253 -6.97 -9.37 8.82
C GLU A 253 -7.01 -10.84 8.39
N LEU A 254 -5.84 -11.45 8.18
CA LEU A 254 -5.71 -12.87 7.81
C LEU A 254 -6.37 -13.83 8.81
N SER A 255 -6.43 -13.45 10.10
CA SER A 255 -7.07 -14.25 11.15
C SER A 255 -8.60 -14.24 11.08
N ARG A 256 -9.19 -13.26 10.39
CA ARG A 256 -10.64 -13.15 10.26
C ARG A 256 -11.19 -14.03 9.13
N PRO A 257 -12.41 -14.56 9.31
CA PRO A 257 -13.11 -15.24 8.22
C PRO A 257 -13.44 -14.23 7.12
N LEU A 258 -13.29 -14.65 5.86
CA LEU A 258 -13.66 -13.87 4.69
C LEU A 258 -14.90 -14.50 4.04
N PRO A 259 -16.12 -14.22 4.53
CA PRO A 259 -17.33 -14.73 3.89
C PRO A 259 -17.49 -14.09 2.51
N ALA A 260 -18.07 -14.85 1.57
CA ALA A 260 -18.46 -14.28 0.27
C ALA A 260 -19.42 -13.10 0.51
N PRO A 261 -19.12 -11.90 -0.01
CA PRO A 261 -19.97 -10.75 0.23
C PRO A 261 -21.30 -10.93 -0.51
N PRO A 262 -22.45 -10.61 0.11
CA PRO A 262 -23.73 -10.65 -0.60
C PRO A 262 -23.73 -9.63 -1.75
N PRO A 263 -24.35 -9.93 -2.89
CA PRO A 263 -24.46 -8.97 -3.99
C PRO A 263 -25.27 -7.74 -3.52
N PRO A 264 -24.96 -6.54 -4.05
CA PRO A 264 -25.70 -5.33 -3.68
C PRO A 264 -27.20 -5.44 -4.02
N GLY A 265 -28.05 -5.06 -3.07
CA GLY A 265 -29.50 -5.02 -3.23
C GLY A 265 -30.01 -3.76 -3.95
N PRO A 266 -31.31 -3.70 -4.29
CA PRO A 266 -31.92 -2.52 -4.92
C PRO A 266 -31.74 -1.26 -4.06
N ASN A 267 -31.36 -0.14 -4.68
CA ASN A 267 -31.08 1.15 -4.03
C ASN A 267 -30.01 1.10 -2.91
N GLU A 268 -29.23 0.01 -2.83
CA GLU A 268 -28.16 -0.08 -1.85
C GLU A 268 -26.96 0.79 -2.24
N ALA A 269 -26.61 0.80 -3.53
CA ALA A 269 -25.47 1.55 -4.04
C ALA A 269 -25.71 2.12 -5.46
N ALA A 270 -25.12 3.28 -5.72
CA ALA A 270 -24.84 3.80 -7.05
C ALA A 270 -23.32 3.85 -7.28
N VAL A 271 -22.86 3.51 -8.48
CA VAL A 271 -21.49 3.70 -8.96
C VAL A 271 -21.47 4.88 -9.90
N CYS A 272 -20.65 5.88 -9.60
CA CYS A 272 -20.61 7.17 -10.27
C CYS A 272 -19.23 7.36 -10.91
N LEU A 273 -19.20 7.66 -12.20
CA LEU A 273 -17.98 7.93 -12.96
C LEU A 273 -18.15 9.21 -13.77
N TYR A 274 -17.07 9.94 -14.00
CA TYR A 274 -17.05 11.03 -14.95
C TYR A 274 -15.76 10.97 -15.78
N SER A 275 -15.83 11.46 -17.02
CA SER A 275 -14.68 11.48 -17.91
C SER A 275 -14.62 12.78 -18.72
N MET A 276 -13.41 13.17 -19.13
CA MET A 276 -13.17 14.26 -20.06
C MET A 276 -12.06 13.86 -21.02
N ASN A 277 -12.39 13.77 -22.32
CA ASN A 277 -11.41 13.53 -23.39
C ASN A 277 -10.53 12.28 -23.20
N LYS A 278 -11.12 11.19 -22.69
CA LYS A 278 -10.45 9.88 -22.52
C LYS A 278 -11.25 8.74 -23.13
N ALA A 279 -11.88 8.94 -24.30
CA ALA A 279 -12.87 8.01 -24.86
C ALA A 279 -12.43 6.53 -24.86
N GLU A 280 -11.21 6.22 -25.30
CA GLU A 280 -10.72 4.84 -25.41
C GLU A 280 -10.49 4.19 -24.04
N LEU A 281 -9.86 4.92 -23.12
CA LEU A 281 -9.59 4.43 -21.77
C LEU A 281 -10.89 4.28 -20.98
N PHE A 282 -11.83 5.21 -21.16
CA PHE A 282 -13.13 5.15 -20.53
C PHE A 282 -14.00 4.00 -21.08
N ARG A 283 -13.89 3.70 -22.40
CA ARG A 283 -14.51 2.49 -22.97
C ARG A 283 -13.99 1.24 -22.28
N GLU A 284 -12.68 1.14 -22.09
CA GLU A 284 -12.06 0.00 -21.41
C GLU A 284 -12.54 -0.11 -19.96
N CYS A 285 -12.57 1.01 -19.23
CA CYS A 285 -13.06 1.10 -17.87
C CYS A 285 -14.53 0.67 -17.74
N LEU A 286 -15.43 1.18 -18.58
CA LEU A 286 -16.85 0.83 -18.55
C LEU A 286 -17.09 -0.64 -18.93
N THR A 287 -16.33 -1.16 -19.90
CA THR A 287 -16.37 -2.58 -20.28
C THR A 287 -15.93 -3.47 -19.13
N HIS A 288 -14.84 -3.10 -18.44
CA HIS A 288 -14.37 -3.81 -17.26
C HIS A 288 -15.40 -3.75 -16.13
N LEU A 289 -15.95 -2.56 -15.85
CA LEU A 289 -16.95 -2.35 -14.81
C LEU A 289 -18.20 -3.23 -15.04
N ALA A 290 -18.69 -3.31 -16.28
CA ALA A 290 -19.83 -4.16 -16.64
C ALA A 290 -19.57 -5.65 -16.42
N ALA A 291 -18.32 -6.10 -16.43
CA ALA A 291 -17.93 -7.47 -16.13
C ALA A 291 -17.80 -7.77 -14.61
N THR A 292 -17.89 -6.74 -13.75
CA THR A 292 -17.88 -6.92 -12.29
C THR A 292 -19.28 -7.25 -11.74
N ASN A 293 -19.34 -7.72 -10.50
CA ASN A 293 -20.59 -8.03 -9.81
C ASN A 293 -21.16 -6.78 -9.13
N LEU A 294 -21.97 -6.03 -9.87
CA LEU A 294 -22.66 -4.84 -9.37
C LEU A 294 -24.02 -5.16 -8.70
N GLY A 295 -24.50 -6.41 -8.76
CA GLY A 295 -25.82 -6.79 -8.29
C GLY A 295 -26.91 -5.86 -8.83
N HIS A 296 -27.70 -5.27 -7.93
CA HIS A 296 -28.70 -4.25 -8.24
C HIS A 296 -28.20 -2.84 -7.95
N SER A 297 -26.95 -2.50 -8.31
CA SER A 297 -26.38 -1.15 -8.19
C SER A 297 -26.56 -0.30 -9.46
N LEU A 298 -26.87 0.98 -9.29
CA LEU A 298 -27.05 1.92 -10.41
C LEU A 298 -25.67 2.32 -10.92
N VAL A 299 -25.51 2.50 -12.24
CA VAL A 299 -24.31 3.11 -12.81
C VAL A 299 -24.69 4.45 -13.40
N ALA A 300 -24.08 5.53 -12.89
CA ALA A 300 -24.31 6.90 -13.35
C ALA A 300 -23.00 7.46 -13.92
N VAL A 301 -23.04 7.89 -15.18
CA VAL A 301 -21.87 8.38 -15.92
C VAL A 301 -22.06 9.83 -16.33
N LEU A 302 -21.01 10.64 -16.20
CA LEU A 302 -21.01 12.03 -16.65
C LEU A 302 -19.90 12.28 -17.68
N ASP A 303 -20.28 12.64 -18.90
CA ASP A 303 -19.37 13.25 -19.88
C ASP A 303 -19.17 14.74 -19.53
N ASN A 304 -17.96 15.06 -19.04
CA ASN A 304 -17.64 16.35 -18.43
C ASN A 304 -17.10 17.36 -19.46
N GLY A 305 -17.90 17.60 -20.51
CA GLY A 305 -17.56 18.54 -21.57
C GLY A 305 -16.51 18.01 -22.54
N SER A 306 -16.56 16.73 -22.89
CA SER A 306 -15.63 16.16 -23.87
C SER A 306 -15.88 16.69 -25.29
N THR A 307 -14.77 16.83 -26.01
CA THR A 307 -14.67 17.24 -27.41
C THR A 307 -14.21 16.10 -28.33
N ASP A 308 -13.75 14.98 -27.77
CA ASP A 308 -13.52 13.73 -28.51
C ASP A 308 -14.81 12.90 -28.64
N HIS A 309 -14.70 11.63 -29.05
CA HIS A 309 -15.84 10.72 -29.20
C HIS A 309 -16.27 10.05 -27.88
N THR A 310 -15.97 10.62 -26.71
CA THR A 310 -16.41 10.10 -25.41
C THR A 310 -17.93 10.00 -25.32
N ALA A 311 -18.68 10.93 -25.91
CA ALA A 311 -20.14 10.89 -25.93
C ALA A 311 -20.68 9.62 -26.62
N ASP A 312 -20.05 9.20 -27.72
CA ASP A 312 -20.42 7.97 -28.44
C ASP A 312 -20.11 6.72 -27.60
N VAL A 313 -18.97 6.74 -26.89
CA VAL A 313 -18.58 5.67 -25.97
C VAL A 313 -19.61 5.51 -24.84
N VAL A 314 -20.05 6.61 -24.23
CA VAL A 314 -21.05 6.59 -23.15
C VAL A 314 -22.41 6.10 -23.67
N ALA A 315 -22.81 6.52 -24.87
CA ALA A 315 -24.05 6.05 -25.47
C ALA A 315 -24.04 4.54 -25.75
N GLN A 316 -22.92 4.01 -26.23
CA GLN A 316 -22.75 2.56 -26.49
C GLN A 316 -22.66 1.76 -25.19
N ALA A 317 -22.06 2.31 -24.14
CA ALA A 317 -21.89 1.64 -22.86
C ALA A 317 -23.22 1.28 -22.17
N ALA A 318 -24.31 2.01 -22.46
CA ALA A 318 -25.62 1.70 -21.90
C ALA A 318 -26.06 0.25 -22.18
N GLY A 319 -25.72 -0.31 -23.34
CA GLY A 319 -26.03 -1.68 -23.71
C GLY A 319 -25.22 -2.76 -22.96
N LEU A 320 -24.19 -2.37 -22.20
CA LEU A 320 -23.38 -3.28 -21.38
C LEU A 320 -24.04 -3.56 -20.02
N PHE A 321 -24.98 -2.72 -19.60
CA PHE A 321 -25.63 -2.82 -18.30
C PHE A 321 -27.10 -3.25 -18.47
N PRO A 322 -27.70 -3.90 -17.45
CA PRO A 322 -29.11 -4.29 -17.54
C PRO A 322 -30.04 -3.07 -17.69
N GLU A 323 -31.22 -3.29 -18.26
CA GLU A 323 -32.21 -2.23 -18.49
C GLU A 323 -32.54 -1.48 -17.18
N GLY A 324 -32.57 -0.14 -17.25
CA GLY A 324 -32.80 0.73 -16.09
C GLY A 324 -31.65 0.80 -15.08
N ARG A 325 -30.47 0.21 -15.38
CA ARG A 325 -29.30 0.24 -14.48
C ARG A 325 -28.22 1.23 -14.87
N PHE A 326 -28.39 1.94 -15.99
CA PHE A 326 -27.41 2.88 -16.50
C PHE A 326 -28.05 4.24 -16.76
N LEU A 327 -27.43 5.29 -16.24
CA LEU A 327 -27.81 6.69 -16.43
C LEU A 327 -26.59 7.43 -16.96
N SER A 328 -26.78 8.27 -17.96
CA SER A 328 -25.71 9.14 -18.45
C SER A 328 -26.16 10.60 -18.54
N VAL A 329 -25.22 11.49 -18.26
CA VAL A 329 -25.39 12.94 -18.39
C VAL A 329 -24.22 13.47 -19.21
N ARG A 330 -24.50 14.44 -20.09
CA ARG A 330 -23.46 15.16 -20.82
C ARG A 330 -23.53 16.64 -20.48
N LEU A 331 -22.41 17.20 -20.06
CA LEU A 331 -22.26 18.63 -19.85
C LEU A 331 -21.69 19.30 -21.10
N PRO A 332 -22.10 20.55 -21.42
CA PRO A 332 -21.57 21.28 -22.57
C PRO A 332 -20.16 21.83 -22.33
N VAL A 333 -19.72 21.90 -21.07
CA VAL A 333 -18.42 22.44 -20.64
C VAL A 333 -17.86 21.59 -19.50
N ASN A 334 -16.53 21.55 -19.37
CA ASN A 334 -15.88 20.93 -18.22
C ASN A 334 -16.09 21.78 -16.97
N VAL A 335 -16.69 21.20 -15.93
CA VAL A 335 -16.96 21.86 -14.64
C VAL A 335 -15.99 21.47 -13.51
N GLY A 336 -14.93 20.73 -13.85
CA GLY A 336 -13.98 20.14 -12.90
C GLY A 336 -14.49 18.89 -12.19
N ALA A 337 -13.60 18.17 -11.53
CA ALA A 337 -13.89 16.93 -10.80
C ALA A 337 -14.89 17.12 -9.65
N PRO A 338 -14.71 18.09 -8.72
CA PRO A 338 -15.70 18.36 -7.66
C PRO A 338 -17.09 18.68 -8.22
N GLY A 339 -17.16 19.48 -9.29
CA GLY A 339 -18.41 19.84 -9.96
C GLY A 339 -19.10 18.62 -10.57
N ALA A 340 -18.36 17.77 -11.28
CA ALA A 340 -18.88 16.54 -11.86
C ALA A 340 -19.39 15.56 -10.79
N ARG A 341 -18.63 15.37 -9.69
CA ARG A 341 -19.04 14.54 -8.55
C ARG A 341 -20.34 15.05 -7.93
N ASN A 342 -20.43 16.35 -7.67
CA ASN A 342 -21.66 16.96 -7.11
C ASN A 342 -22.85 16.86 -8.06
N TRP A 343 -22.63 16.99 -9.37
CA TRP A 343 -23.70 16.81 -10.35
C TRP A 343 -24.26 15.39 -10.30
N LEU A 344 -23.39 14.38 -10.31
CA LEU A 344 -23.78 12.97 -10.17
C LEU A 344 -24.54 12.72 -8.86
N LEU A 345 -24.08 13.29 -7.74
CA LEU A 345 -24.78 13.19 -6.43
C LEU A 345 -26.18 13.81 -6.43
N SER A 346 -26.42 14.82 -7.28
CA SER A 346 -27.70 15.53 -7.37
C SER A 346 -28.77 14.79 -8.18
N LEU A 347 -28.38 13.76 -8.97
CA LEU A 347 -29.31 12.99 -9.78
C LEU A 347 -30.30 12.25 -8.87
N PRO A 348 -31.62 12.32 -9.10
CA PRO A 348 -32.63 11.73 -8.22
C PRO A 348 -32.41 10.23 -7.96
N GLU A 349 -31.99 9.48 -8.97
CA GLU A 349 -31.72 8.04 -8.89
C GLU A 349 -30.50 7.73 -8.02
N VAL A 350 -29.47 8.57 -8.08
CA VAL A 350 -28.29 8.49 -7.21
C VAL A 350 -28.66 8.94 -5.79
N ALA A 351 -29.48 10.00 -5.67
CA ALA A 351 -30.00 10.52 -4.42
C ALA A 351 -30.79 9.46 -3.62
N ALA A 352 -31.50 8.57 -4.31
CA ALA A 352 -32.24 7.47 -3.70
C ALA A 352 -31.38 6.31 -3.17
N CYS A 353 -30.09 6.26 -3.52
CA CYS A 353 -29.19 5.19 -3.09
C CYS A 353 -28.59 5.45 -1.70
N ARG A 354 -28.45 4.38 -0.89
CA ARG A 354 -27.88 4.43 0.47
C ARG A 354 -26.37 4.68 0.48
N HIS A 355 -25.67 4.26 -0.56
CA HIS A 355 -24.25 4.51 -0.74
C HIS A 355 -23.97 4.98 -2.17
N VAL A 356 -22.92 5.80 -2.34
CA VAL A 356 -22.44 6.23 -3.65
C VAL A 356 -20.96 5.91 -3.74
N ALA A 357 -20.58 5.01 -4.65
CA ALA A 357 -19.19 4.73 -4.98
C ALA A 357 -18.76 5.64 -6.12
N PHE A 358 -17.69 6.41 -5.96
CA PHE A 358 -17.01 7.00 -7.11
C PHE A 358 -15.90 6.08 -7.60
N LEU A 359 -15.73 6.05 -8.91
CA LEU A 359 -14.67 5.32 -9.60
C LEU A 359 -14.13 6.20 -10.73
N ASP A 360 -12.81 6.36 -10.81
CA ASP A 360 -12.16 7.11 -11.88
C ASP A 360 -12.36 6.42 -13.26
N ASP A 361 -12.19 7.20 -14.34
CA ASP A 361 -12.45 6.76 -15.73
C ASP A 361 -11.38 5.81 -16.31
N ASP A 362 -10.44 5.39 -15.48
CA ASP A 362 -9.34 4.48 -15.78
C ASP A 362 -9.01 3.54 -14.61
N ALA A 363 -10.03 3.22 -13.82
CA ALA A 363 -9.94 2.30 -12.70
C ALA A 363 -10.58 0.93 -13.01
N PHE A 364 -9.91 -0.13 -12.56
CA PHE A 364 -10.16 -1.53 -12.91
C PHE A 364 -10.29 -2.36 -11.62
N PRO A 365 -11.45 -2.31 -10.95
CA PRO A 365 -11.66 -2.98 -9.67
C PRO A 365 -11.78 -4.52 -9.79
N GLU A 366 -11.51 -5.24 -8.70
CA GLU A 366 -11.78 -6.69 -8.60
C GLU A 366 -13.26 -7.04 -8.80
N LYS A 367 -13.57 -8.28 -9.19
CA LYS A 367 -14.95 -8.67 -9.57
C LYS A 367 -16.00 -8.40 -8.50
N ASP A 368 -15.68 -8.52 -7.22
CA ASP A 368 -16.60 -8.38 -6.09
C ASP A 368 -16.37 -7.11 -5.25
N TRP A 369 -15.60 -6.15 -5.77
CA TRP A 369 -15.15 -4.95 -5.07
C TRP A 369 -16.27 -4.20 -4.33
N LEU A 370 -17.38 -3.90 -5.00
CA LEU A 370 -18.46 -3.08 -4.45
C LEU A 370 -19.15 -3.79 -3.29
N ALA A 371 -19.39 -5.10 -3.44
CA ALA A 371 -19.99 -5.93 -2.41
C ALA A 371 -19.11 -5.96 -1.14
N ARG A 372 -17.78 -6.00 -1.31
CA ARG A 372 -16.80 -5.98 -0.21
C ARG A 372 -16.74 -4.62 0.49
N LEU A 373 -16.70 -3.51 -0.26
CA LEU A 373 -16.78 -2.18 0.35
C LEU A 373 -18.08 -1.96 1.12
N LEU A 374 -19.21 -2.51 0.64
CA LEU A 374 -20.48 -2.51 1.36
C LEU A 374 -20.44 -3.37 2.64
N VAL A 375 -19.73 -4.51 2.64
CA VAL A 375 -19.49 -5.29 3.89
C VAL A 375 -18.71 -4.44 4.89
N THR A 376 -17.69 -3.72 4.43
CA THR A 376 -16.89 -2.83 5.28
C THR A 376 -17.73 -1.68 5.83
N ALA A 377 -18.58 -1.06 5.00
CA ALA A 377 -19.51 -0.02 5.43
C ALA A 377 -20.50 -0.51 6.50
N ARG A 378 -21.02 -1.74 6.35
CA ARG A 378 -21.90 -2.38 7.36
C ARG A 378 -21.17 -2.70 8.66
N SER A 379 -19.90 -3.08 8.58
CA SER A 379 -19.07 -3.42 9.75
C SER A 379 -18.57 -2.18 10.48
N HIS A 380 -18.52 -1.03 9.81
CA HIS A 380 -18.11 0.26 10.36
C HIS A 380 -19.22 1.30 10.14
N PRO A 381 -20.35 1.19 10.86
CA PRO A 381 -21.50 2.06 10.65
C PRO A 381 -21.23 3.53 11.01
N ALA A 382 -20.06 3.86 11.59
CA ALA A 382 -19.60 5.22 11.83
C ALA A 382 -18.74 5.81 10.69
N ALA A 383 -18.30 5.00 9.72
CA ALA A 383 -17.44 5.43 8.63
C ALA A 383 -18.04 6.55 7.78
N GLY A 384 -17.26 7.61 7.54
CA GLY A 384 -17.60 8.72 6.65
C GLY A 384 -17.36 8.42 5.18
N THR A 385 -16.33 7.62 4.91
CA THR A 385 -15.90 7.14 3.59
C THR A 385 -15.31 5.74 3.77
N ILE A 386 -15.49 4.86 2.79
CA ILE A 386 -14.78 3.59 2.72
C ILE A 386 -13.91 3.60 1.47
N GLY A 387 -12.60 3.44 1.63
CA GLY A 387 -11.66 3.34 0.51
C GLY A 387 -11.01 1.98 0.40
N CYS A 388 -10.20 1.80 -0.63
CA CYS A 388 -9.52 0.55 -0.96
C CYS A 388 -8.06 0.77 -1.33
N ALA A 389 -7.31 -0.32 -1.52
CA ALA A 389 -5.96 -0.25 -2.07
C ALA A 389 -6.01 0.13 -3.55
N ILE A 390 -5.34 1.22 -3.92
CA ILE A 390 -5.13 1.59 -5.32
C ILE A 390 -3.73 1.14 -5.72
N VAL A 391 -3.67 0.32 -6.76
CA VAL A 391 -2.43 -0.26 -7.27
C VAL A 391 -2.31 0.00 -8.76
N ASP A 392 -1.10 -0.07 -9.31
CA ASP A 392 -0.93 -0.06 -10.76
C ASP A 392 -1.73 -1.19 -11.40
N LYS A 393 -2.42 -0.90 -12.50
CA LYS A 393 -3.18 -1.91 -13.27
C LYS A 393 -2.27 -3.05 -13.77
N GLY A 394 -1.06 -2.69 -14.22
CA GLY A 394 -0.06 -3.62 -14.75
C GLY A 394 0.87 -4.16 -13.66
N ALA A 395 1.47 -5.34 -13.90
CA ALA A 395 2.55 -5.83 -13.05
C ALA A 395 3.73 -4.85 -13.03
N PRO A 396 4.40 -4.63 -11.88
CA PRO A 396 4.29 -5.41 -10.63
C PRO A 396 3.15 -5.02 -9.68
N ARG A 397 2.23 -4.14 -10.10
CA ARG A 397 1.07 -3.67 -9.29
C ARG A 397 1.50 -2.94 -8.02
N ASP A 398 2.43 -1.99 -8.15
CA ASP A 398 2.87 -1.18 -7.02
C ASP A 398 1.70 -0.41 -6.43
N HIS A 399 1.79 -0.13 -5.12
CA HIS A 399 0.81 0.69 -4.43
C HIS A 399 0.93 2.14 -4.87
N GLN A 400 -0.18 2.69 -5.37
CA GLN A 400 -0.32 4.11 -5.62
C GLN A 400 -0.89 4.83 -4.39
N SER A 401 -1.81 4.20 -3.67
CA SER A 401 -2.35 4.74 -2.42
C SER A 401 -2.95 3.66 -1.53
N ALA A 402 -2.77 3.84 -0.22
CA ALA A 402 -3.42 3.09 0.84
C ALA A 402 -4.27 4.07 1.68
N ASP A 403 -4.11 4.05 2.99
CA ASP A 403 -4.74 5.01 3.88
C ASP A 403 -3.90 6.26 4.12
N PHE A 404 -4.52 7.43 4.06
CA PHE A 404 -3.88 8.71 4.32
C PHE A 404 -4.14 9.17 5.76
N ASN A 405 -3.10 9.68 6.40
CA ASN A 405 -3.13 10.20 7.77
C ASN A 405 -2.29 11.49 7.85
N LEU A 406 -2.19 12.11 9.02
CA LEU A 406 -1.37 13.31 9.20
C LEU A 406 -0.17 13.08 10.10
N PHE A 407 0.96 13.64 9.69
CA PHE A 407 2.06 13.95 10.59
C PHE A 407 1.69 15.13 11.50
N PRO A 408 2.19 15.16 12.74
CA PRO A 408 2.25 16.37 13.54
C PRO A 408 2.92 17.51 12.74
N PRO A 409 2.39 18.74 12.77
CA PRO A 409 2.95 19.87 12.01
C PRO A 409 4.44 20.13 12.26
N GLU A 410 4.93 19.81 13.46
CA GLU A 410 6.33 20.01 13.87
C GLU A 410 7.31 19.07 13.14
N LEU A 411 6.81 17.96 12.56
CA LEU A 411 7.60 17.01 11.78
C LEU A 411 7.54 17.31 10.27
N GLY A 412 6.66 18.21 9.86
CA GLY A 412 6.52 18.62 8.47
C GLY A 412 7.69 19.48 8.00
N GLN A 413 8.09 19.30 6.74
CA GLN A 413 8.97 20.25 6.05
C GLN A 413 8.11 21.12 5.13
N PRO A 414 7.98 22.43 5.42
CA PRO A 414 7.22 23.33 4.56
C PRO A 414 7.79 23.34 3.13
N SER A 415 6.90 23.16 2.16
CA SER A 415 7.17 23.21 0.73
C SER A 415 6.85 24.58 0.11
N LEU A 416 6.05 25.41 0.80
CA LEU A 416 5.58 26.71 0.35
C LEU A 416 5.98 27.81 1.37
N PRO A 417 7.08 28.56 1.15
CA PRO A 417 7.62 29.51 2.12
C PRO A 417 6.64 30.59 2.60
N GLU A 418 5.70 30.98 1.75
CA GLU A 418 4.71 32.04 2.03
C GLU A 418 3.39 31.49 2.60
N THR A 419 3.28 30.17 2.78
CA THR A 419 2.08 29.50 3.28
C THR A 419 2.34 28.88 4.64
N LYS A 420 1.40 29.08 5.58
CA LYS A 420 1.41 28.34 6.85
C LYS A 420 0.91 26.93 6.60
N GLU A 421 1.82 26.00 6.32
CA GLU A 421 1.50 24.59 6.15
C GLU A 421 1.33 23.89 7.51
N ARG A 422 0.20 23.17 7.65
CA ARG A 422 -0.19 22.42 8.85
C ARG A 422 -0.58 20.98 8.51
N LEU A 423 -1.04 20.76 7.28
CA LEU A 423 -1.54 19.46 6.84
C LEU A 423 -0.44 18.70 6.09
N PHE A 424 0.36 17.96 6.85
CA PHE A 424 1.41 17.11 6.32
C PHE A 424 0.90 15.67 6.20
N VAL A 425 0.53 15.27 4.99
CA VAL A 425 -0.05 13.94 4.74
C VAL A 425 1.02 12.87 4.83
N CYS A 426 0.76 11.87 5.66
CA CYS A 426 1.44 10.58 5.67
C CYS A 426 0.82 9.68 4.60
N GLU A 427 1.55 9.43 3.53
CA GLU A 427 1.22 8.46 2.48
C GLU A 427 2.15 7.26 2.61
N PRO A 428 1.69 6.15 3.23
CA PRO A 428 2.60 5.11 3.72
C PRO A 428 3.21 4.25 2.60
N CYS A 429 2.63 4.26 1.40
CA CYS A 429 2.88 3.25 0.38
C CYS A 429 3.33 3.80 -0.98
N ARG A 430 3.70 5.09 -1.10
CA ARG A 430 3.95 5.74 -2.40
C ARG A 430 4.98 4.96 -3.23
N GLY A 431 4.55 4.29 -4.29
CA GLY A 431 5.41 3.49 -5.17
C GLY A 431 5.99 2.22 -4.51
N ALA A 432 5.42 1.80 -3.39
CA ALA A 432 5.85 0.60 -2.66
C ALA A 432 5.44 -0.66 -3.45
N PRO A 433 6.35 -1.65 -3.58
CA PRO A 433 6.00 -2.92 -4.18
C PRO A 433 4.97 -3.65 -3.32
N ASP A 434 4.12 -4.44 -3.98
CA ASP A 434 3.07 -5.16 -3.27
C ASP A 434 3.54 -6.49 -2.68
N PHE A 435 3.89 -6.45 -1.39
CA PHE A 435 4.12 -7.64 -0.56
C PHE A 435 2.97 -7.92 0.42
N GLY A 436 1.78 -7.36 0.16
CA GLY A 436 0.58 -7.59 0.98
C GLY A 436 0.56 -6.88 2.34
N LEU A 437 1.58 -6.10 2.70
CA LEU A 437 1.64 -5.36 3.97
C LEU A 437 0.65 -4.20 4.08
N TYR A 438 -0.06 -3.88 2.99
CA TYR A 438 -1.19 -2.94 2.99
C TYR A 438 -2.57 -3.65 2.93
N ALA A 439 -2.61 -4.98 2.94
CA ALA A 439 -3.87 -5.74 2.95
C ALA A 439 -4.45 -5.83 4.37
N TYR A 440 -4.96 -4.71 4.87
CA TYR A 440 -5.61 -4.59 6.17
C TYR A 440 -6.81 -3.65 6.10
N THR A 441 -7.70 -3.77 7.09
CA THR A 441 -8.75 -2.78 7.34
C THR A 441 -8.43 -1.95 8.58
N ARG A 442 -8.57 -0.62 8.51
CA ARG A 442 -8.50 0.29 9.69
C ARG A 442 -9.18 1.63 9.43
N SER A 443 -9.55 2.34 10.48
CA SER A 443 -9.88 3.77 10.35
C SER A 443 -8.67 4.59 9.91
N CYS A 444 -8.91 5.69 9.20
CA CYS A 444 -7.89 6.63 8.74
C CYS A 444 -8.48 8.03 8.59
N LEU A 445 -7.62 9.01 8.26
CA LEU A 445 -8.11 10.36 7.99
C LEU A 445 -8.80 10.43 6.62
N SER A 446 -8.15 9.90 5.58
CA SER A 446 -8.64 9.99 4.20
C SER A 446 -8.25 8.77 3.37
N VAL A 447 -8.92 8.59 2.24
CA VAL A 447 -8.66 7.55 1.23
C VAL A 447 -8.67 8.18 -0.16
N SER A 448 -8.10 7.47 -1.14
CA SER A 448 -8.02 7.99 -2.51
C SER A 448 -9.40 8.15 -3.17
N GLY A 449 -9.63 9.30 -3.80
CA GLY A 449 -10.81 9.55 -4.64
C GLY A 449 -10.89 8.72 -5.92
N CYS A 450 -9.86 7.93 -6.25
CA CYS A 450 -9.87 7.00 -7.39
C CYS A 450 -10.94 5.92 -7.25
N CYS A 451 -11.12 5.39 -6.04
CA CYS A 451 -12.23 4.52 -5.69
C CYS A 451 -12.58 4.66 -4.21
N HIS A 452 -13.75 5.22 -3.94
CA HIS A 452 -14.25 5.36 -2.58
C HIS A 452 -15.78 5.29 -2.52
N LEU A 453 -16.30 4.76 -1.41
CA LEU A 453 -17.72 4.57 -1.15
C LEU A 453 -18.19 5.55 -0.06
N LEU A 454 -19.22 6.30 -0.38
CA LEU A 454 -19.79 7.37 0.44
C LEU A 454 -21.16 6.96 0.98
N PRO A 455 -21.32 6.78 2.30
CA PRO A 455 -22.63 6.61 2.89
C PRO A 455 -23.48 7.88 2.73
N ARG A 456 -24.74 7.72 2.34
CA ARG A 456 -25.72 8.82 2.18
C ARG A 456 -25.82 9.69 3.42
N ARG A 457 -25.87 9.06 4.60
CA ARG A 457 -25.92 9.76 5.90
C ARG A 457 -24.78 10.77 6.07
N THR A 458 -23.59 10.46 5.56
CA THR A 458 -22.43 11.35 5.66
C THR A 458 -22.53 12.46 4.63
N LEU A 459 -22.94 12.17 3.40
CA LEU A 459 -23.21 13.20 2.37
C LEU A 459 -24.23 14.24 2.84
N GLU A 460 -25.27 13.82 3.56
CA GLU A 460 -26.28 14.70 4.14
C GLU A 460 -25.74 15.53 5.31
N ALA A 461 -24.88 14.93 6.14
CA ALA A 461 -24.34 15.59 7.33
C ALA A 461 -23.21 16.58 7.00
N VAL A 462 -22.33 16.26 6.04
CA VAL A 462 -21.09 17.01 5.79
C VAL A 462 -21.06 17.70 4.43
N GLY A 463 -22.00 17.37 3.54
CA GLY A 463 -22.09 17.90 2.18
C GLY A 463 -21.23 17.15 1.16
N GLY A 464 -21.31 17.59 -0.09
CA GLY A 464 -20.53 17.06 -1.21
C GLY A 464 -19.09 17.57 -1.25
N PHE A 465 -18.55 17.66 -2.46
CA PHE A 465 -17.19 18.10 -2.75
C PHE A 465 -17.14 19.63 -2.92
N ASP A 466 -16.08 20.28 -2.46
CA ASP A 466 -15.97 21.73 -2.59
C ASP A 466 -15.45 22.14 -3.98
N ILE A 467 -16.28 22.86 -4.73
CA ILE A 467 -15.97 23.29 -6.11
C ILE A 467 -14.80 24.28 -6.19
N ARG A 468 -14.35 24.84 -5.06
CA ARG A 468 -13.15 25.69 -5.00
C ARG A 468 -11.88 24.92 -5.35
N TYR A 469 -11.89 23.59 -5.28
CA TYR A 469 -10.77 22.72 -5.69
C TYR A 469 -10.75 22.38 -7.19
N ASN A 470 -11.53 23.09 -8.01
CA ASN A 470 -11.45 22.95 -9.47
C ASN A 470 -10.04 23.31 -10.02
N PRO A 471 -9.56 22.62 -11.09
CA PRO A 471 -10.26 21.56 -11.82
C PRO A 471 -10.20 20.17 -11.16
N THR A 472 -9.25 19.91 -10.25
CA THR A 472 -9.09 18.63 -9.52
C THR A 472 -8.06 18.77 -8.39
N GLN A 473 -7.94 17.72 -7.56
CA GLN A 473 -7.05 17.53 -6.41
C GLN A 473 -7.53 18.14 -5.09
N PHE A 474 -7.27 17.40 -4.01
CA PHE A 474 -7.55 17.74 -2.61
C PHE A 474 -9.04 17.84 -2.26
N ASP A 475 -9.95 17.63 -3.20
CA ASP A 475 -11.39 17.70 -2.96
C ASP A 475 -11.91 16.49 -2.17
N ASP A 476 -11.31 15.32 -2.38
CA ASP A 476 -11.49 14.11 -1.59
C ASP A 476 -10.93 14.29 -0.17
N LEU A 477 -9.70 14.79 -0.04
CA LEU A 477 -9.07 15.05 1.25
C LEU A 477 -9.83 16.11 2.07
N ASP A 478 -10.26 17.22 1.44
CA ASP A 478 -11.09 18.23 2.09
C ASP A 478 -12.40 17.65 2.63
N ARG A 479 -13.09 16.84 1.82
CA ARG A 479 -14.34 16.21 2.23
C ARG A 479 -14.13 15.23 3.38
N ASP A 480 -13.08 14.44 3.31
CA ASP A 480 -12.71 13.48 4.36
C ASP A 480 -12.29 14.20 5.66
N ILE A 481 -11.60 15.34 5.57
CA ILE A 481 -11.30 16.21 6.73
C ILE A 481 -12.58 16.72 7.38
N ARG A 482 -13.52 17.26 6.58
CA ARG A 482 -14.83 17.70 7.11
C ARG A 482 -15.59 16.54 7.75
N SER A 483 -15.53 15.36 7.14
CA SER A 483 -16.14 14.14 7.68
C SER A 483 -15.52 13.71 9.00
N PHE A 484 -14.19 13.72 9.10
CA PHE A 484 -13.47 13.40 10.31
C PHE A 484 -13.82 14.37 11.45
N LEU A 485 -13.82 15.68 11.16
CA LEU A 485 -14.19 16.72 12.14
C LEU A 485 -15.65 16.62 12.61
N ALA A 486 -16.53 16.02 11.80
CA ALA A 486 -17.91 15.70 12.15
C ALA A 486 -18.07 14.36 12.89
N GLY A 487 -16.97 13.69 13.27
CA GLY A 487 -16.99 12.42 14.00
C GLY A 487 -17.25 11.19 13.11
N ALA A 488 -17.08 11.31 11.80
CA ALA A 488 -17.23 10.24 10.83
C ALA A 488 -15.91 9.99 10.09
N PRO A 489 -14.93 9.29 10.71
CA PRO A 489 -13.62 9.04 10.10
C PRO A 489 -13.74 8.14 8.87
N CYS A 490 -12.71 8.14 8.03
CA CYS A 490 -12.65 7.22 6.89
C CYS A 490 -12.26 5.82 7.38
N VAL A 491 -12.61 4.79 6.60
CA VAL A 491 -12.13 3.42 6.79
C VAL A 491 -11.47 2.97 5.50
N TYR A 492 -10.21 2.54 5.61
CA TYR A 492 -9.49 1.90 4.53
C TYR A 492 -9.69 0.39 4.60
N ASP A 493 -10.02 -0.23 3.47
CA ASP A 493 -10.06 -1.67 3.28
C ASP A 493 -9.08 -2.09 2.18
N GLY A 494 -7.82 -2.31 2.56
CA GLY A 494 -6.76 -2.73 1.65
C GLY A 494 -6.87 -4.17 1.17
N THR A 495 -7.86 -4.92 1.64
CA THR A 495 -8.16 -6.23 1.08
C THR A 495 -8.83 -6.10 -0.28
N VAL A 496 -9.59 -5.02 -0.52
CA VAL A 496 -10.17 -4.68 -1.82
C VAL A 496 -9.14 -3.94 -2.65
N ARG A 497 -8.97 -4.38 -3.91
CA ARG A 497 -7.95 -3.80 -4.80
C ARG A 497 -8.57 -3.24 -6.06
N VAL A 498 -8.04 -2.08 -6.47
CA VAL A 498 -8.42 -1.42 -7.71
C VAL A 498 -7.16 -1.10 -8.49
N GLY A 499 -7.03 -1.70 -9.68
CA GLY A 499 -5.97 -1.36 -10.61
C GLY A 499 -6.24 0.00 -11.24
N HIS A 500 -5.24 0.87 -11.33
CA HIS A 500 -5.38 2.21 -11.89
C HIS A 500 -4.34 2.41 -13.00
N GLN A 501 -4.76 2.91 -14.16
CA GLN A 501 -3.89 3.02 -15.34
C GLN A 501 -2.95 4.23 -15.24
N GLN A 502 -3.45 5.37 -14.79
CA GLN A 502 -2.63 6.57 -14.60
C GLN A 502 -2.08 6.62 -13.17
N GLY A 503 -0.91 7.22 -12.98
CA GLY A 503 -0.43 7.54 -11.63
C GLY A 503 -1.18 8.75 -11.06
N SER A 504 -0.98 9.04 -9.77
CA SER A 504 -1.54 10.25 -9.13
C SER A 504 -1.31 11.50 -9.98
N SER A 505 -2.36 12.31 -10.18
CA SER A 505 -2.27 13.55 -10.96
C SER A 505 -1.24 14.54 -10.40
N LEU A 506 -0.91 14.44 -9.09
CA LEU A 506 0.18 15.21 -8.46
C LEU A 506 1.55 14.87 -9.07
N ALA A 507 1.80 13.60 -9.36
CA ALA A 507 3.05 13.11 -9.96
C ALA A 507 3.11 13.34 -11.48
N LEU A 508 1.99 13.71 -12.11
CA LEU A 508 1.85 13.88 -13.56
C LEU A 508 1.74 15.34 -14.01
N ALA A 509 1.88 16.32 -13.10
CA ALA A 509 1.90 17.73 -13.49
C ALA A 509 3.13 18.04 -14.34
N ARG A 510 2.91 18.35 -15.62
CA ARG A 510 3.96 18.61 -16.61
C ARG A 510 4.00 20.06 -17.07
N THR A 511 2.91 20.81 -16.88
CA THR A 511 2.82 22.22 -17.32
C THR A 511 2.81 23.18 -16.13
N PRO A 512 3.30 24.42 -16.31
CA PRO A 512 3.22 25.45 -15.26
C PRO A 512 1.78 25.69 -14.77
N ALA A 513 0.79 25.61 -15.66
CA ALA A 513 -0.61 25.77 -15.31
C ALA A 513 -1.12 24.64 -14.40
N GLN A 514 -0.77 23.38 -14.71
CA GLN A 514 -1.10 22.26 -13.84
C GLN A 514 -0.49 22.45 -12.46
N VAL A 515 0.82 22.73 -12.38
CA VAL A 515 1.52 22.98 -11.12
C VAL A 515 0.88 24.12 -10.33
N ALA A 516 0.52 25.23 -10.98
CA ALA A 516 -0.15 26.36 -10.35
C ALA A 516 -1.52 25.97 -9.76
N HIS A 517 -2.30 25.11 -10.43
CA HIS A 517 -3.55 24.58 -9.89
C HIS A 517 -3.32 23.74 -8.63
N ILE A 518 -2.31 22.85 -8.63
CA ILE A 518 -1.94 22.04 -7.46
C ILE A 518 -1.63 22.95 -6.27
N VAL A 519 -0.71 23.89 -6.47
CA VAL A 519 -0.26 24.82 -5.42
C VAL A 519 -1.42 25.67 -4.92
N GLY A 520 -2.24 26.22 -5.83
CA GLY A 520 -3.41 27.01 -5.46
C GLY A 520 -4.43 26.21 -4.64
N ASN A 521 -4.66 24.95 -4.98
CA ASN A 521 -5.57 24.08 -4.22
C ASN A 521 -4.97 23.65 -2.88
N LYS A 522 -3.65 23.40 -2.80
CA LYS A 522 -2.95 23.17 -1.53
C LYS A 522 -3.08 24.38 -0.59
N ILE A 523 -2.90 25.60 -1.10
CA ILE A 523 -3.12 26.83 -0.31
C ILE A 523 -4.57 26.90 0.21
N LYS A 524 -5.57 26.65 -0.65
CA LYS A 524 -6.98 26.63 -0.23
C LYS A 524 -7.22 25.62 0.88
N LEU A 525 -6.65 24.42 0.78
CA LEU A 525 -6.75 23.36 1.79
C LEU A 525 -6.16 23.81 3.13
N GLU A 526 -4.96 24.38 3.13
CA GLU A 526 -4.28 24.85 4.35
C GLU A 526 -5.06 25.97 5.07
N TYR A 527 -5.76 26.83 4.34
CA TYR A 527 -6.58 27.90 4.91
C TYR A 527 -8.06 27.53 5.08
N GLY A 528 -8.47 26.37 4.57
CA GLY A 528 -9.80 25.79 4.78
C GLY A 528 -9.96 25.15 6.17
N VAL A 529 -8.83 24.88 6.86
CA VAL A 529 -8.78 24.26 8.19
C VAL A 529 -8.25 25.27 9.21
N SER A 530 -8.95 25.42 10.34
CA SER A 530 -8.49 26.31 11.41
C SER A 530 -7.25 25.74 12.12
N ASP A 531 -6.47 26.57 12.82
CA ASP A 531 -5.33 26.08 13.62
C ASP A 531 -5.77 25.03 14.66
N ALA A 532 -6.94 25.25 15.28
CA ALA A 532 -7.50 24.33 16.27
C ALA A 532 -7.94 23.01 15.63
N ASP A 533 -8.58 23.05 14.45
CA ASP A 533 -8.98 21.84 13.75
C ASP A 533 -7.78 21.08 13.20
N ALA A 534 -6.75 21.77 12.72
CA ALA A 534 -5.51 21.13 12.29
C ALA A 534 -4.85 20.35 13.44
N ASP A 535 -4.79 20.93 14.64
CA ASP A 535 -4.27 20.25 15.84
C ASP A 535 -5.14 19.05 16.25
N ARG A 536 -6.47 19.21 16.20
CA ARG A 536 -7.41 18.10 16.45
C ARG A 536 -7.24 16.97 15.46
N LEU A 537 -7.14 17.26 14.16
CA LEU A 537 -7.07 16.27 13.10
C LEU A 537 -5.93 15.27 13.33
N TRP A 538 -4.69 15.74 13.51
CA TRP A 538 -3.57 14.80 13.69
C TRP A 538 -3.62 14.10 15.05
N ARG A 539 -3.99 14.77 16.15
CA ARG A 539 -4.04 14.15 17.49
C ARG A 539 -5.12 13.08 17.58
N GLU A 540 -6.34 13.42 17.19
CA GLU A 540 -7.48 12.51 17.23
C GLU A 540 -7.27 11.35 16.23
N ASN A 541 -6.67 11.61 15.05
CA ASN A 541 -6.33 10.57 14.09
C ASN A 541 -5.29 9.59 14.65
N LEU A 542 -4.18 10.06 15.23
CA LEU A 542 -3.18 9.17 15.84
C LEU A 542 -3.75 8.37 17.02
N ALA A 543 -4.60 8.99 17.85
CA ALA A 543 -5.27 8.29 18.95
C ALA A 543 -6.19 7.16 18.43
N LEU A 544 -6.95 7.43 17.36
CA LEU A 544 -7.81 6.44 16.71
C LEU A 544 -7.00 5.27 16.14
N LEU A 545 -5.93 5.56 15.40
CA LEU A 545 -5.04 4.53 14.84
C LEU A 545 -4.38 3.69 15.94
N GLY A 546 -3.89 4.34 16.99
CA GLY A 546 -3.24 3.67 18.11
C GLY A 546 -4.18 2.77 18.90
N GLY A 547 -5.43 3.23 19.12
CA GLY A 547 -6.48 2.45 19.76
C GLY A 547 -6.80 1.18 18.97
N GLU A 548 -7.11 1.31 17.67
CA GLU A 548 -7.40 0.15 16.82
C GLU A 548 -6.22 -0.83 16.73
N LEU A 549 -4.98 -0.31 16.65
CA LEU A 549 -3.80 -1.17 16.57
C LEU A 549 -3.65 -2.02 17.84
N LEU A 550 -3.91 -1.44 19.02
CA LEU A 550 -3.87 -2.17 20.30
C LEU A 550 -5.01 -3.18 20.43
N GLU A 551 -6.20 -2.86 19.95
CA GLU A 551 -7.31 -3.81 19.92
C GLU A 551 -7.00 -5.02 19.05
N LYS A 552 -6.43 -4.80 17.86
CA LYS A 552 -6.01 -5.85 16.94
C LYS A 552 -4.85 -6.68 17.49
N ASP A 553 -3.88 -6.02 18.11
CA ASP A 553 -2.75 -6.68 18.79
C ASP A 553 -3.23 -7.63 19.90
N LYS A 554 -4.16 -7.16 20.74
CA LYS A 554 -4.77 -7.96 21.80
C LYS A 554 -5.54 -9.16 21.24
N ALA A 555 -6.36 -8.96 20.21
CA ALA A 555 -7.10 -10.05 19.57
C ALA A 555 -6.16 -11.13 19.00
N LEU A 556 -5.02 -10.74 18.44
CA LEU A 556 -4.01 -11.68 17.96
C LEU A 556 -3.33 -12.46 19.08
N ALA A 557 -3.10 -11.85 20.24
CA ALA A 557 -2.56 -12.56 21.40
C ALA A 557 -3.49 -13.70 21.85
N GLU A 558 -4.81 -13.44 21.89
CA GLU A 558 -5.83 -14.44 22.22
C GLU A 558 -5.92 -15.59 21.18
N ILE A 559 -5.60 -15.30 19.92
CA ILE A 559 -5.52 -16.31 18.85
C ILE A 559 -4.23 -17.13 19.00
N GLY A 560 -3.09 -16.49 19.26
CA GLY A 560 -1.81 -17.16 19.48
C GLY A 560 -1.85 -18.18 20.63
N GLU A 561 -2.52 -17.84 21.74
CA GLU A 561 -2.74 -18.77 22.86
C GLU A 561 -3.50 -20.04 22.44
N LYS A 562 -4.46 -19.94 21.51
CA LYS A 562 -5.20 -21.09 20.97
C LYS A 562 -4.38 -21.92 19.97
N TYR A 563 -3.56 -21.28 19.13
CA TYR A 563 -2.67 -21.97 18.19
C TYR A 563 -1.53 -22.73 18.90
N HIS A 564 -0.99 -22.19 19.99
CA HIS A 564 0.05 -22.86 20.78
C HIS A 564 -0.51 -23.84 21.82
N GLY A 565 -1.73 -23.62 22.35
CA GLY A 565 -2.41 -24.56 23.25
C GLY A 565 -2.87 -25.86 22.60
N GLY A 566 -2.92 -25.93 21.25
CA GLY A 566 -3.17 -27.16 20.48
C GLY A 566 -1.91 -27.98 20.16
N LEU A 567 -0.72 -27.51 20.56
CA LEU A 567 0.58 -28.14 20.29
C LEU A 567 1.19 -28.82 21.53
N ASP A 568 0.42 -29.04 22.59
CA ASP A 568 0.86 -29.85 23.73
C ASP A 568 0.63 -31.36 23.45
N PRO A 569 1.67 -32.20 23.29
CA PRO A 569 1.50 -33.62 22.99
C PRO A 569 1.00 -34.45 24.19
N GLN A 570 0.73 -33.84 25.36
CA GLN A 570 0.50 -34.57 26.61
C GLN A 570 -0.94 -34.59 27.15
N SER A 571 -1.94 -34.01 26.47
CA SER A 571 -3.31 -34.00 27.01
C SER A 571 -4.29 -35.03 26.40
N SER A 572 -3.85 -35.94 25.52
CA SER A 572 -4.66 -37.11 25.16
C SER A 572 -4.44 -38.25 26.16
N GLY A 573 -5.10 -38.13 27.31
CA GLY A 573 -5.18 -39.19 28.31
C GLY A 573 -5.81 -40.46 27.73
N LEU A 574 -4.95 -41.40 27.30
CA LEU A 574 -5.37 -42.77 26.99
C LEU A 574 -5.73 -43.49 28.30
N SER A 575 -7.04 -43.60 28.51
CA SER A 575 -7.66 -44.55 29.42
C SER A 575 -7.11 -45.96 29.18
N ARG A 576 -6.31 -46.46 30.12
CA ARG A 576 -6.08 -47.91 30.27
C ARG A 576 -7.37 -48.54 30.79
N SER A 577 -8.09 -49.25 29.94
CA SER A 577 -9.07 -50.25 30.38
C SER A 577 -8.84 -51.58 29.65
N ARG A 578 -8.66 -52.60 30.48
CA ARG A 578 -8.51 -54.03 30.21
C ARG A 578 -9.55 -54.60 29.24
N ILE A 579 -9.19 -55.68 28.54
CA ILE A 579 -9.76 -57.05 28.61
C ILE A 579 -9.45 -57.76 27.28
N GLY A 580 -8.90 -58.99 27.36
CA GLY A 580 -8.74 -59.92 26.24
C GLY A 580 -7.43 -60.67 26.30
#